data_AF-A0A9D5JJ07-F1
#
_entry.id   AF-A0A9D5JJ07-F1
#
_cell.length_a   1.000
_cell.length_b   1.000
_cell.length_c   1.000
_cell.angle_alpha   90.00
_cell.angle_beta   90.00
_cell.angle_gamma   90.00
#
_symmetry.space_group_name_H-M   'P 1'
#
loop_
_entity.id
_entity.type
_entity.pdbx_description
1 polymer ?
#
loop_
_entity_poly.entity_id
_entity_poly.type
_entity_poly.pdbx_seq_one_letter_code
_entity_poly.pdbx_strand_id
1 'polypeptide(L)' 'MTPPLEGIKIIEIESLGPAPFCGMLLGDLGAEITLIKRPISTSPFQGDNVPLID' A
#
# COMPACT_ATOMS: atom_id res chain seq x y z
N MET A 1 23.37 -6.15 13.32
CA MET A 1 22.25 -6.91 13.91
C MET A 1 21.17 -7.01 12.84
N THR A 2 20.63 -8.20 12.63
CA THR A 2 19.58 -8.53 11.68
C THR A 2 18.24 -7.94 12.17
N PRO A 3 17.53 -7.10 11.40
CA PRO A 3 16.20 -6.63 11.78
C PRO A 3 15.22 -7.80 12.00
N PRO A 4 14.25 -7.68 12.94
CA PRO A 4 13.38 -8.79 13.31
C PRO A 4 12.54 -9.39 12.17
N LEU A 5 12.23 -8.61 11.13
CA LEU A 5 11.46 -9.04 9.97
C LEU A 5 12.29 -9.10 8.67
N GLU A 6 13.63 -9.13 8.78
CA GLU A 6 14.49 -9.23 7.60
C GLU A 6 14.13 -10.45 6.74
N GLY A 7 13.94 -10.23 5.44
CA GLY A 7 13.61 -11.27 4.45
C GLY A 7 12.12 -11.62 4.34
N ILE A 8 11.25 -11.02 5.17
CA ILE A 8 9.80 -11.17 5.05
C ILE A 8 9.25 -10.23 3.98
N LYS A 9 8.42 -10.76 3.07
CA LYS A 9 7.72 -10.01 2.02
C LYS A 9 6.23 -9.94 2.34
N ILE A 10 5.67 -8.73 2.32
CA ILE A 10 4.27 -8.45 2.66
C ILE A 10 3.59 -7.78 1.49
N ILE A 11 2.37 -8.22 1.18
CA ILE A 11 1.49 -7.55 0.22
C ILE A 11 0.50 -6.72 1.02
N GLU A 12 0.49 -5.41 0.77
CA GLU A 12 -0.46 -4.48 1.35
C GLU A 12 -1.47 -4.07 0.28
N ILE A 13 -2.76 -4.00 0.63
CA ILE A 13 -3.80 -3.50 -0.27
C ILE A 13 -4.12 -2.07 0.13
N GLU A 14 -4.32 -1.20 -0.86
CA GLU A 14 -4.69 0.19 -0.63
C GLU A 14 -5.86 0.30 0.36
N SER A 15 -5.68 1.14 1.35
CA SER A 15 -6.61 1.33 2.45
C SER A 15 -6.29 2.64 3.14
N LEU A 16 -7.27 3.19 3.84
CA LEU A 16 -7.11 4.37 4.66
C LEU A 16 -7.05 3.98 6.14
N GLY A 17 -6.13 4.59 6.88
CA GLY A 17 -6.12 4.52 8.34
C GLY A 17 -5.20 3.42 8.91
N PRO A 18 -5.71 2.42 9.64
CA PRO A 18 -4.89 1.55 10.49
C PRO A 18 -3.97 0.60 9.71
N ALA A 19 -4.36 0.21 8.49
CA ALA A 19 -3.57 -0.73 7.69
C ALA A 19 -2.25 -0.10 7.19
N PRO A 20 -2.22 1.09 6.55
CA PRO A 20 -0.96 1.75 6.19
C PRO A 20 -0.05 2.01 7.39
N PHE A 21 -0.63 2.33 8.56
CA PHE A 21 0.15 2.51 9.79
C PHE A 21 0.80 1.21 10.26
N CYS A 22 0.08 0.09 10.18
CA CYS A 22 0.62 -1.24 10.43
C CYS A 22 1.75 -1.57 9.43
N GLY A 23 1.54 -1.31 8.14
CA GLY A 23 2.54 -1.48 7.09
C GLY A 23 3.83 -0.72 7.42
N MET A 24 3.72 0.56 7.78
CA MET A 24 4.87 1.37 8.21
C MET A 24 5.65 0.74 9.38
N LEU A 25 4.95 0.31 10.44
CA LEU A 25 5.59 -0.33 11.59
C LEU A 25 6.30 -1.64 11.22
N LEU A 26 5.72 -2.44 10.33
CA LEU A 26 6.35 -3.69 9.86
C LEU A 26 7.58 -3.40 8.98
N GLY A 27 7.53 -2.33 8.19
CA GLY A 27 8.66 -1.84 7.41
C GLY A 27 9.83 -1.39 8.29
N ASP A 28 9.55 -0.67 9.37
CA ASP A 28 10.55 -0.25 10.36
C ASP A 28 11.26 -1.45 11.02
N LEU A 29 10.57 -2.59 11.15
CA LEU A 29 11.15 -3.84 11.65
C LEU A 29 11.90 -4.65 10.58
N GLY A 30 11.97 -4.16 9.34
CA GLY A 30 12.78 -4.72 8.26
C GLY A 30 12.03 -5.54 7.21
N ALA A 31 10.69 -5.49 7.19
CA ALA A 31 9.90 -6.17 6.16
C ALA A 31 9.93 -5.43 4.81
N GLU A 32 9.90 -6.18 3.71
CA GLU A 32 9.70 -5.66 2.34
C GLU A 32 8.20 -5.62 2.04
N ILE A 33 7.66 -4.44 1.70
CA ILE A 33 6.22 -4.24 1.52
C ILE A 33 5.93 -3.84 0.08
N THR A 34 5.00 -4.56 -0.56
CA THR A 34 4.47 -4.24 -1.89
C THR A 34 3.02 -3.77 -1.77
N LEU A 35 2.78 -2.49 -2.04
CA LEU A 35 1.44 -1.90 -2.03
C LEU A 35 0.73 -2.13 -3.37
N ILE A 36 -0.45 -2.76 -3.30
CA ILE A 36 -1.35 -2.99 -4.41
C ILE A 36 -2.42 -1.91 -4.39
N LYS A 37 -2.46 -1.15 -5.49
CA LYS A 37 -3.47 -0.13 -5.74
C LYS A 37 -4.45 -0.58 -6.81
N ARG A 38 -5.67 -0.06 -6.77
CA ARG A 38 -6.62 -0.28 -7.87
C ARG A 38 -6.07 0.37 -9.15
N PRO A 39 -6.13 -0.32 -10.30
CA PRO A 39 -5.72 0.30 -11.56
C PRO A 39 -6.58 1.53 -11.85
N ILE A 40 -5.93 2.63 -12.22
CA ILE A 40 -6.62 3.81 -12.72
C ILE A 40 -7.20 3.44 -14.08
N SER A 41 -8.53 3.42 -14.20
CA SER A 41 -9.20 3.16 -15.45
C SER A 41 -9.05 4.37 -16.37
N THR A 42 -8.10 4.35 -17.30
CA THR A 42 -8.02 5.31 -18.40
C THR A 42 -9.06 4.93 -19.46
N SER A 43 -10.34 4.93 -19.11
CA SER A 43 -11.41 4.80 -20.08
C SER A 43 -11.68 6.21 -20.63
N PRO A 44 -11.70 6.42 -21.96
CA PRO A 44 -12.01 7.74 -22.54
C PRO A 44 -13.44 8.22 -22.25
N PHE A 45 -14.24 7.42 -21.54
CA PHE A 45 -15.62 7.70 -21.15
C PHE A 45 -15.81 7.79 -19.63
N GLN A 46 -14.74 7.65 -18.82
CA GLN A 46 -14.82 7.78 -17.37
C GLN A 46 -14.73 9.28 -17.06
N GLY A 47 -15.81 9.89 -16.56
CA GLY A 47 -15.80 11.32 -16.22
C GLY A 47 -14.66 11.65 -15.24
N ASP A 48 -13.67 12.39 -15.74
CA ASP A 48 -12.33 12.59 -15.16
C ASP A 48 -12.28 13.44 -13.86
N ASN A 49 -13.36 13.57 -13.08
CA ASN A 49 -13.38 14.50 -11.95
C ASN A 49 -14.10 14.00 -10.69
N VAL A 50 -13.97 12.72 -10.36
CA VAL A 50 -14.16 12.29 -8.96
C VAL A 50 -12.76 12.10 -8.38
N PRO A 51 -12.26 13.02 -7.54
CA PRO A 51 -11.01 12.77 -6.83
C PRO A 51 -11.19 11.44 -6.09
N LEU A 52 -10.22 10.54 -6.26
CA LEU A 52 -10.12 9.36 -5.40
C LEU A 52 -9.98 9.92 -3.99
N ILE A 53 -11.06 9.84 -3.23
CA ILE A 53 -11.03 10.11 -1.80
C ILE A 53 -10.30 8.90 -1.24
N ASP A 54 -9.03 9.08 -0.90
CA ASP A 54 -8.31 8.15 -0.04
C ASP A 54 -9.13 7.93 1.24
#